data_AF-A0A1G6IQV2-F1
#
_entry.id   AF-A0A1G6IQV2-F1
#
_cell.length_a   1.000
_cell.length_b   1.000
_cell.length_c   1.000
_cell.angle_alpha   90.00
_cell.angle_beta   90.00
_cell.angle_gamma   90.00
#
_symmetry.space_group_name_H-M   'P 1'
#
loop_
_entity.id
_entity.type
_entity.pdbx_description
1 polymer ?
#
loop_
_entity_poly.entity_id
_entity_poly.type
_entity_poly.pdbx_seq_one_letter_code
_entity_poly.pdbx_strand_id
1 'polypeptide(L)' 'MGLDQYTMHGKVVVVTGSSQGIGKGLAIGLAKEGAKVVVNSRKKEKDGTGSERD' A
#
# COMPACT_ATOMS: atom_id res chain seq x y z
N MET A 1 5.55 27.78 2.32
CA MET A 1 5.81 26.32 2.34
C MET A 1 5.11 25.71 1.14
N GLY A 2 5.83 25.02 0.26
CA GLY A 2 5.24 24.36 -0.91
C GLY A 2 4.51 23.07 -0.53
N LEU A 3 3.54 22.68 -1.34
CA LEU A 3 2.80 21.41 -1.18
C LEU A 3 3.64 20.19 -1.57
N ASP A 4 4.80 20.40 -2.19
CA ASP A 4 5.72 19.33 -2.62
C ASP A 4 6.25 18.48 -1.46
N GLN A 5 6.35 19.06 -0.26
CA GLN A 5 6.80 18.36 0.95
C GLN A 5 5.81 17.28 1.42
N TYR A 6 4.57 17.28 0.92
CA TYR A 6 3.49 16.40 1.35
C TYR A 6 3.09 15.34 0.31
N THR A 7 3.70 15.33 -0.88
CA THR A 7 3.47 14.24 -1.85
C THR A 7 4.27 12.99 -1.51
N MET A 8 3.70 11.82 -1.83
CA MET A 8 4.36 10.53 -1.68
C MET A 8 5.06 10.05 -2.97
N HIS A 9 5.11 10.90 -3.99
CA HIS A 9 5.71 10.56 -5.28
C HIS A 9 7.19 10.15 -5.14
N GLY A 10 7.55 9.04 -5.77
CA GLY A 10 8.92 8.50 -5.75
C GLY A 10 9.33 7.84 -4.44
N LYS A 11 8.46 7.79 -3.43
CA LYS A 11 8.73 7.09 -2.17
C LYS A 11 8.35 5.61 -2.27
N VAL A 12 9.03 4.77 -1.51
CA VAL A 12 8.68 3.36 -1.28
C VAL A 12 8.21 3.21 0.16
N VAL A 13 7.04 2.58 0.37
CA VAL A 13 6.42 2.46 1.68
C VAL A 13 6.00 1.03 1.95
N VAL A 14 6.31 0.50 3.13
CA VAL A 14 5.85 -0.82 3.59
C VAL A 14 4.68 -0.65 4.54
N VAL A 15 3.56 -1.31 4.26
CA VAL A 15 2.37 -1.30 5.11
C VAL A 15 2.11 -2.72 5.63
N THR A 16 2.19 -2.90 6.95
CA THR A 16 1.85 -4.15 7.63
C THR A 16 0.39 -4.14 8.07
N GLY A 17 -0.24 -5.31 8.21
CA GLY A 17 -1.68 -5.39 8.56
C GLY A 17 -2.59 -4.80 7.47
N SER A 18 -2.11 -4.81 6.23
CA SER A 18 -2.75 -4.20 5.05
C SER A 18 -3.98 -4.94 4.50
N SER A 19 -4.31 -6.14 4.99
CA SER A 19 -5.37 -6.96 4.39
C SER A 19 -6.80 -6.42 4.59
N GLN A 20 -7.02 -5.50 5.54
CA GLN A 20 -8.35 -4.94 5.84
C GLN A 20 -8.27 -3.64 6.63
N GLY A 21 -9.43 -2.99 6.81
CA GLY A 21 -9.59 -1.83 7.69
C GLY A 21 -8.63 -0.68 7.38
N ILE A 22 -8.05 -0.11 8.42
CA ILE A 22 -7.17 1.07 8.32
C ILE A 22 -5.92 0.75 7.50
N GLY A 23 -5.29 -0.41 7.69
CA GLY A 23 -4.10 -0.80 6.94
C GLY A 23 -4.34 -0.85 5.43
N LYS A 24 -5.48 -1.41 5.01
CA LYS A 24 -5.90 -1.41 3.60
C LYS A 24 -6.14 0.00 3.08
N GLY A 25 -6.86 0.82 3.85
CA GLY A 25 -7.14 2.21 3.49
C GLY A 25 -5.87 3.04 3.30
N LEU A 26 -4.91 2.90 4.22
CA LEU A 26 -3.60 3.55 4.14
C LEU A 26 -2.81 3.11 2.90
N ALA A 27 -2.71 1.80 2.66
CA ALA A 27 -1.98 1.29 1.50
C ALA A 27 -2.53 1.86 0.18
N ILE A 28 -3.86 1.93 0.04
CA ILE A 28 -4.52 2.50 -1.13
C ILE A 28 -4.29 4.01 -1.21
N GLY A 29 -4.47 4.74 -0.11
CA GLY A 29 -4.27 6.20 -0.07
C GLY A 29 -2.84 6.59 -0.44
N LEU A 30 -1.85 5.94 0.14
CA LEU A 30 -0.43 6.18 -0.14
C LEU A 30 -0.07 5.90 -1.61
N ALA A 31 -0.64 4.84 -2.18
CA ALA A 31 -0.46 4.52 -3.59
C ALA A 31 -1.08 5.61 -4.50
N LYS A 32 -2.26 6.13 -4.14
CA LYS A 32 -2.91 7.24 -4.89
C LYS A 32 -2.08 8.53 -4.85
N GLU A 33 -1.37 8.77 -3.75
CA GLU A 33 -0.43 9.89 -3.60
C GLU A 33 0.93 9.66 -4.29
N GLY A 34 1.10 8.54 -5.00
CA GLY A 34 2.25 8.27 -5.86
C GLY A 34 3.38 7.43 -5.22
N ALA A 35 3.17 6.87 -4.03
CA ALA A 35 4.12 5.91 -3.47
C ALA A 35 4.08 4.56 -4.20
N LYS A 36 5.23 3.90 -4.25
CA LYS A 36 5.30 2.45 -4.46
C LYS A 36 5.06 1.75 -3.11
N VAL A 37 3.95 1.04 -2.97
CA VAL A 37 3.54 0.45 -1.69
C VAL A 37 3.76 -1.06 -1.69
N VAL A 38 4.47 -1.56 -0.67
CA VAL A 38 4.61 -2.98 -0.36
C VAL A 38 3.60 -3.33 0.72
N VAL A 39 2.77 -4.34 0.46
CA VAL A 39 1.73 -4.81 1.39
C VAL A 39 2.16 -6.11 2.05
N ASN A 40 2.00 -6.22 3.37
CA ASN A 40 2.29 -7.43 4.14
C ASN A 40 1.15 -7.75 5.12
N SER A 41 0.61 -8.97 5.03
CA SER A 41 -0.38 -9.50 5.96
C SER A 41 -0.31 -11.03 6.03
N ARG A 42 -0.70 -11.58 7.19
CA ARG A 42 -0.73 -13.04 7.43
C ARG A 42 -1.80 -13.77 6.59
N LYS A 43 -2.80 -13.05 6.10
CA LYS A 43 -3.88 -13.59 5.28
C LYS A 43 -3.66 -13.16 3.84
N LYS A 44 -3.58 -14.10 2.89
CA LYS A 44 -3.60 -13.79 1.46
C LYS A 44 -4.85 -12.96 1.18
N GLU A 45 -4.67 -11.79 0.58
CA GLU A 45 -5.81 -11.02 0.08
C GLU A 45 -6.53 -11.85 -0.99
N LYS A 46 -7.87 -11.76 -1.02
CA LYS A 46 -8.64 -12.56 -1.96
C LYS A 46 -8.44 -12.15 -3.42
N ASP A 47 -7.94 -10.94 -3.72
CA ASP A 47 -7.80 -10.43 -5.11
C ASP A 47 -6.65 -9.42 -5.35
N GLY A 48 -5.50 -9.53 -4.69
CA GLY A 48 -4.29 -8.76 -5.09
C GLY A 48 -3.33 -9.70 -5.82
N THR A 49 -3.30 -9.74 -7.16
CA THR A 49 -2.60 -10.79 -7.93
C THR A 49 -1.07 -10.84 -7.69
N GLY A 50 -0.71 -11.58 -6.65
CA GLY A 50 0.39 -12.53 -6.61
C GLY A 50 -0.21 -13.93 -6.46
N SER A 51 -0.69 -14.51 -7.56
CA SER A 51 -1.12 -15.90 -7.59
C SER A 51 0.08 -16.81 -7.86
N GLU A 52 0.52 -17.56 -6.87
CA GLU A 52 1.02 -18.91 -7.12
C GLU A 52 -0.12 -19.86 -6.78
N ARG A 53 -0.59 -20.53 -7.83
CA ARG A 53 -1.49 -21.69 -7.81
C ARG A 53 -0.59 -22.91 -7.65
N ASP A 54 -0.86 -23.74 -6.65
CA ASP A 54 -0.47 -25.15 -6.71
C ASP A 54 -1.50 -25.91 -7.56
#